data_AF-A0A969JDS0-F1
#
_entry.id   AF-A0A969JDS0-F1
#
_cell.length_a   1.000
_cell.length_b   1.000
_cell.length_c   1.000
_cell.angle_alpha   90.00
_cell.angle_beta   90.00
_cell.angle_gamma   90.00
#
_symmetry.space_group_name_H-M   'P 1'
#
loop_
_entity.id
_entity.type
_entity.pdbx_description
1 polymer ?
#
loop_
_entity_poly.entity_id
_entity_poly.type
_entity_poly.pdbx_seq_one_letter_code
_entity_poly.pdbx_strand_id
1 'polypeptide(L)'
;TIPCVSNRKGETEEKAVLRLLRQQNSHQSIQDLGFTAHTRALYQSWLEQPQGMIILTGPTGSGKTSTLYTSLRAIAQESVNIITVEDPVEYVLPGITQTQVNEASGMSFGACLRAILRQDPDVVMIGEVRDPETAETAVRAALTGHLVFTTLHTNDAVGAIPRLKDIGPDPGLISDALLGVIAQRLVRRVCPHCAEAYTPTAKEANFLGLSLSEALEHNWQKGRGCSHCFNSGYLGREAVMEVLHVDDTIRQIIYEGSITDLRRYLQTSGFASFRAAAIDKINAGLTTLEEVKRVLPMSALNPRTMAFPAPVQTAFVARSVPEHFPAFVGHRSPKG
;
A
#
# COMPACT_ATOMS: atom_id res chain seq x y z
N THR A 1 15.54 -13.04 24.85
CA THR A 1 15.24 -12.02 25.87
C THR A 1 15.97 -10.74 25.50
N ILE A 2 15.27 -9.60 25.47
CA ILE A 2 15.94 -8.30 25.28
C ILE A 2 16.44 -7.90 26.68
N PRO A 3 17.76 -7.78 26.92
CA PRO A 3 18.27 -7.38 28.22
C PRO A 3 17.79 -5.96 28.52
N CYS A 4 17.04 -5.79 29.62
CA CYS A 4 16.56 -4.50 30.07
C CYS A 4 17.41 -4.05 31.27
N VAL A 5 18.05 -2.90 31.16
CA VAL A 5 18.81 -2.30 32.27
C VAL A 5 17.85 -1.37 33.03
N SER A 6 17.58 -1.67 34.30
CA SER A 6 16.81 -0.79 35.18
C SER A 6 17.74 0.20 35.90
N ASN A 7 17.20 1.33 36.38
CA ASN A 7 17.98 2.34 37.11
C ASN A 7 18.46 1.88 38.49
N ARG A 8 18.20 0.63 38.89
CA ARG A 8 18.78 0.04 40.11
C ARG A 8 20.11 -0.62 39.75
N LYS A 9 21.21 -0.09 40.30
CA LYS A 9 22.56 -0.61 40.09
C LYS A 9 22.62 -2.12 40.39
N GLY A 10 22.85 -2.92 39.35
CA GLY A 10 23.25 -4.34 39.46
C GLY A 10 22.17 -5.39 39.19
N GLU A 11 20.93 -5.01 38.90
CA GLU A 11 19.85 -5.97 38.64
C GLU A 11 19.51 -6.04 37.13
N THR A 12 19.60 -7.23 36.54
CA THR A 12 19.08 -7.51 35.19
C THR A 12 17.61 -7.88 35.32
N GLU A 13 16.72 -7.11 34.70
CA GLU A 13 15.28 -7.41 34.66
C GLU A 13 14.89 -8.05 33.31
N GLU A 14 13.90 -8.93 33.35
CA GLU A 14 13.30 -9.52 32.15
C GLU A 14 11.98 -8.82 31.81
N LYS A 15 11.87 -8.34 30.57
CA LYS A 15 10.61 -7.83 30.02
C LYS A 15 9.94 -8.93 29.19
N ALA A 16 8.76 -9.36 29.63
CA ALA A 16 7.86 -10.20 28.85
C ALA A 16 6.77 -9.35 28.17
N VAL A 17 6.39 -9.70 26.94
CA VAL A 17 5.26 -9.11 26.22
C VAL A 17 4.36 -10.24 25.76
N LEU A 18 3.11 -10.25 26.20
CA LEU A 18 2.11 -11.23 25.76
C LEU A 18 1.25 -10.61 24.66
N ARG A 19 1.19 -11.29 23.51
CA ARG A 19 0.29 -10.92 22.41
C ARG A 19 -0.82 -11.96 22.33
N LEU A 20 -2.06 -11.51 22.48
CA LEU A 20 -3.23 -12.36 22.22
C LEU A 20 -3.49 -12.40 20.72
N LEU A 21 -3.33 -13.57 20.13
CA LEU A 21 -3.66 -13.80 18.73
C LEU A 21 -5.14 -14.18 18.63
N ARG A 22 -5.87 -13.54 17.71
CA ARG A 22 -7.27 -13.89 17.46
C ARG A 22 -7.29 -15.15 16.59
N GLN A 23 -8.13 -16.11 16.95
CA GLN A 23 -8.28 -17.35 16.19
C GLN A 23 -9.17 -17.23 14.96
N GLN A 24 -9.81 -16.08 14.75
CA GLN A 24 -10.73 -15.83 13.63
C GLN A 24 -10.67 -14.37 13.16
N ASN A 25 -10.89 -14.16 11.86
CA ASN A 25 -11.08 -12.84 11.30
C ASN A 25 -12.42 -12.24 11.77
N SER A 26 -12.44 -10.95 12.12
CA SER A 26 -13.71 -10.27 12.38
C SER A 26 -14.48 -9.91 11.12
N HIS A 27 -13.80 -9.86 9.97
CA HIS A 27 -14.42 -9.51 8.70
C HIS A 27 -15.00 -10.75 8.04
N GLN A 28 -16.29 -10.71 7.71
CA GLN A 28 -16.97 -11.80 7.03
C GLN A 28 -16.95 -11.60 5.52
N SER A 29 -16.94 -10.35 5.05
CA SER A 29 -16.95 -10.00 3.64
C SER A 29 -15.97 -8.88 3.29
N ILE A 30 -15.67 -8.72 2.00
CA ILE A 30 -14.88 -7.59 1.49
C ILE A 30 -15.52 -6.24 1.85
N GLN A 31 -16.85 -6.20 2.00
CA GLN A 31 -17.58 -4.98 2.34
C GLN A 31 -17.21 -4.44 3.72
N ASP A 32 -16.76 -5.32 4.62
CA ASP A 32 -16.40 -4.98 6.00
C ASP A 32 -14.98 -4.43 6.14
N LEU A 33 -14.18 -4.43 5.06
CA LEU A 33 -12.75 -4.09 5.10
C LEU A 33 -12.47 -2.58 5.13
N GLY A 34 -13.50 -1.74 4.99
CA GLY A 34 -13.37 -0.29 5.09
C GLY A 34 -13.11 0.44 3.77
N PHE A 35 -13.16 -0.25 2.63
CA PHE A 35 -13.14 0.37 1.30
C PHE A 35 -14.30 1.34 1.09
N THR A 36 -14.09 2.35 0.25
CA THR A 36 -15.19 3.14 -0.32
C THR A 36 -15.92 2.33 -1.38
N ALA A 37 -17.15 2.72 -1.78
CA ALA A 37 -17.89 2.00 -2.80
C ALA A 37 -17.10 1.87 -4.12
N HIS A 38 -16.41 2.94 -4.52
CA HIS A 38 -15.57 2.98 -5.72
C HIS A 38 -14.34 2.07 -5.60
N THR A 39 -13.55 2.21 -4.52
CA THR A 39 -12.33 1.41 -4.34
C THR A 39 -12.64 -0.07 -4.09
N ARG A 40 -13.80 -0.38 -3.51
CA ARG A 40 -14.29 -1.75 -3.36
C ARG A 40 -14.58 -2.39 -4.71
N ALA A 41 -15.32 -1.71 -5.59
CA ALA A 41 -15.65 -2.24 -6.91
C ALA A 41 -14.38 -2.49 -7.74
N LEU A 42 -13.43 -1.55 -7.71
CA LEU A 42 -12.12 -1.71 -8.31
C LEU A 42 -11.34 -2.90 -7.72
N TYR A 43 -11.32 -3.03 -6.40
CA TYR A 43 -10.62 -4.16 -5.77
C TYR A 43 -11.25 -5.50 -6.15
N GLN A 44 -12.58 -5.58 -6.18
CA GLN A 44 -13.32 -6.77 -6.61
C GLN A 44 -12.97 -7.15 -8.05
N SER A 45 -12.83 -6.17 -8.96
CA SER A 45 -12.44 -6.47 -10.34
C SER A 45 -11.01 -7.00 -10.46
N TRP A 46 -10.12 -6.72 -9.50
CA TRP A 46 -8.80 -7.36 -9.43
C TRP A 46 -8.87 -8.81 -8.95
N LEU A 47 -9.77 -9.11 -8.00
CA LEU A 47 -9.97 -10.47 -7.49
C LEU A 47 -10.56 -11.42 -8.54
N GLU A 48 -11.23 -10.88 -9.55
CA GLU A 48 -11.80 -11.62 -10.67
C GLU A 48 -10.80 -11.81 -11.84
N GLN A 49 -9.59 -11.25 -11.75
CA GLN A 49 -8.58 -11.44 -12.79
C GLN A 49 -8.04 -12.87 -12.76
N PRO A 50 -7.80 -13.49 -13.94
CA PRO A 50 -7.21 -14.83 -14.00
C PRO A 50 -5.76 -14.84 -13.54
N GLN A 51 -5.05 -13.72 -13.68
CA GLN A 51 -3.66 -13.57 -13.27
C GLN A 51 -3.32 -12.13 -12.93
N GLY A 52 -2.18 -11.96 -12.27
CA GLY A 52 -1.60 -10.66 -11.95
C GLY A 52 -1.26 -10.54 -10.48
N MET A 53 -0.63 -9.43 -10.12
CA MET A 53 -0.10 -9.21 -8.77
C MET A 53 -0.89 -8.11 -8.05
N ILE A 54 -1.30 -8.42 -6.83
CA ILE A 54 -1.95 -7.49 -5.89
C ILE A 54 -1.04 -7.36 -4.66
N ILE A 55 -0.62 -6.14 -4.37
CA ILE A 55 0.28 -5.86 -3.23
C ILE A 55 -0.47 -5.15 -2.13
N LEU A 56 -0.39 -5.67 -0.91
CA LEU A 56 -0.82 -4.96 0.29
C LEU A 56 0.37 -4.41 1.04
N THR A 57 0.35 -3.12 1.36
CA THR A 57 1.44 -2.47 2.08
C THR A 57 0.98 -1.76 3.35
N GLY A 58 1.92 -1.64 4.30
CA GLY A 58 1.75 -0.93 5.55
C GLY A 58 2.53 -1.57 6.70
N PRO A 59 2.60 -0.89 7.85
CA PRO A 59 3.33 -1.36 9.01
C PRO A 59 2.67 -2.58 9.64
N THR A 60 3.36 -3.19 10.60
CA THR A 60 2.80 -4.23 11.45
C THR A 60 1.53 -3.73 12.15
N GLY A 61 0.49 -4.56 12.18
CA GLY A 61 -0.78 -4.20 12.82
C GLY A 61 -1.67 -3.25 12.01
N SER A 62 -1.35 -2.96 10.75
CA SER A 62 -2.24 -2.19 9.87
C SER A 62 -3.43 -2.98 9.32
N GLY A 63 -3.51 -4.29 9.59
CA GLY A 63 -4.62 -5.16 9.16
C GLY A 63 -4.44 -5.81 7.79
N LYS A 64 -3.22 -5.83 7.21
CA LYS A 64 -2.92 -6.51 5.93
C LYS A 64 -3.38 -7.97 5.92
N THR A 65 -3.02 -8.75 6.93
CA THR A 65 -3.40 -10.16 7.02
C THR A 65 -4.92 -10.32 7.07
N SER A 66 -5.62 -9.45 7.79
CA SER A 66 -7.09 -9.46 7.84
C SER A 66 -7.71 -9.20 6.47
N THR A 67 -7.17 -8.24 5.71
CA THR A 67 -7.60 -7.96 4.33
C THR A 67 -7.29 -9.15 3.42
N LEU A 68 -6.05 -9.63 3.41
CA LEU A 68 -5.62 -10.81 2.64
C LEU A 68 -6.52 -12.02 2.86
N TYR A 69 -6.69 -12.43 4.13
CA TYR A 69 -7.47 -13.62 4.45
C TYR A 69 -8.95 -13.46 4.10
N THR A 70 -9.50 -12.23 4.19
CA THR A 70 -10.87 -11.96 3.76
C THR A 70 -11.01 -12.06 2.25
N SER A 71 -10.02 -11.57 1.50
CA SER A 71 -9.98 -11.67 0.05
C SER A 71 -9.82 -13.11 -0.43
N LEU A 72 -8.88 -13.87 0.15
CA LEU A 72 -8.70 -15.29 -0.17
C LEU A 72 -9.97 -16.10 0.11
N ARG A 73 -10.63 -15.85 1.24
CA ARG A 73 -11.94 -16.48 1.55
C ARG A 73 -13.04 -16.10 0.56
N ALA A 74 -13.01 -14.88 0.02
CA ALA A 74 -14.03 -14.42 -0.92
C ALA A 74 -13.90 -15.08 -2.30
N ILE A 75 -12.68 -15.47 -2.69
CA ILE A 75 -12.40 -16.17 -3.95
C ILE A 75 -12.27 -17.69 -3.79
N ALA A 76 -12.21 -18.20 -2.56
CA ALA A 76 -12.16 -19.62 -2.26
C ALA A 76 -13.43 -20.32 -2.76
N GLN A 77 -13.26 -21.17 -3.77
CA GLN A 77 -14.27 -22.04 -4.34
C GLN A 77 -13.66 -23.44 -4.49
N GLU A 78 -14.46 -24.50 -4.54
CA GLU A 78 -13.96 -25.88 -4.64
C GLU A 78 -13.07 -26.11 -5.87
N SER A 79 -13.29 -25.34 -6.94
CA SER A 79 -12.55 -25.41 -8.20
C SER A 79 -11.30 -24.52 -8.25
N VAL A 80 -10.96 -23.81 -7.18
CA VAL A 80 -9.84 -22.85 -7.15
C VAL A 80 -8.81 -23.32 -6.12
N ASN A 81 -7.62 -23.69 -6.58
CA ASN A 81 -6.51 -24.12 -5.75
C ASN A 81 -5.75 -22.90 -5.21
N ILE A 82 -5.96 -22.59 -3.93
CA ILE A 82 -5.30 -21.48 -3.23
C ILE A 82 -4.21 -22.03 -2.33
N ILE A 83 -2.98 -21.55 -2.53
CA ILE A 83 -1.82 -21.96 -1.72
C ILE A 83 -1.08 -20.73 -1.16
N THR A 84 -0.77 -20.75 0.13
CA THR A 84 -0.08 -19.65 0.83
C THR A 84 1.28 -20.07 1.37
N VAL A 85 2.19 -19.11 1.49
CA VAL A 85 3.44 -19.22 2.27
C VAL A 85 3.53 -18.06 3.26
N GLU A 86 3.68 -18.36 4.56
CA GLU A 86 3.52 -17.38 5.65
C GLU A 86 4.55 -17.57 6.77
N ASP A 87 4.81 -16.51 7.55
CA ASP A 87 5.77 -16.53 8.67
C ASP A 87 5.27 -15.71 9.89
N PRO A 88 4.56 -16.32 10.85
CA PRO A 88 3.92 -17.64 10.81
C PRO A 88 2.51 -17.58 10.20
N VAL A 89 1.85 -18.73 10.06
CA VAL A 89 0.41 -18.79 9.79
C VAL A 89 -0.34 -18.25 11.01
N GLU A 90 -1.17 -17.22 10.84
CA GLU A 90 -1.87 -16.58 11.97
C GLU A 90 -3.03 -17.45 12.51
N TYR A 91 -3.81 -18.03 11.60
CA TYR A 91 -4.87 -19.00 11.90
C TYR A 91 -5.24 -19.77 10.62
N VAL A 92 -5.89 -20.93 10.81
CA VAL A 92 -6.22 -21.84 9.70
C VAL A 92 -7.44 -21.33 8.93
N LEU A 93 -7.31 -21.27 7.60
CA LEU A 93 -8.37 -20.97 6.66
C LEU A 93 -8.90 -22.28 6.02
N PRO A 94 -10.20 -22.60 6.18
CA PRO A 94 -10.80 -23.76 5.51
C PRO A 94 -10.69 -23.65 3.98
N GLY A 95 -10.35 -24.76 3.32
CA GLY A 95 -10.27 -24.84 1.86
C GLY A 95 -9.02 -24.20 1.23
N ILE A 96 -8.06 -23.76 2.05
CA ILE A 96 -6.81 -23.12 1.58
C ILE A 96 -5.61 -23.90 2.11
N THR A 97 -4.66 -24.21 1.24
CA THR A 97 -3.41 -24.87 1.63
C THR A 97 -2.44 -23.83 2.16
N GLN A 98 -2.14 -23.85 3.46
CA GLN A 98 -1.24 -22.88 4.08
C GLN A 98 0.10 -23.51 4.46
N THR A 99 1.19 -22.96 3.94
CA THR A 99 2.56 -23.37 4.24
C THR A 99 3.20 -22.36 5.17
N GLN A 100 3.84 -22.83 6.24
CA GLN A 100 4.62 -21.96 7.11
C GLN A 100 6.11 -22.05 6.78
N VAL A 101 6.77 -20.90 6.73
CA VAL A 101 8.23 -20.80 6.61
C VAL A 101 8.89 -21.51 7.79
N ASN A 102 9.94 -22.26 7.47
CA ASN A 102 10.81 -22.89 8.46
C ASN A 102 12.26 -22.79 7.99
N GLU A 103 12.90 -21.69 8.35
CA GLU A 103 14.30 -21.41 7.99
C GLU A 103 15.26 -22.51 8.48
N ALA A 104 14.98 -23.12 9.65
CA ALA A 104 15.84 -24.17 10.20
C ALA A 104 15.85 -25.45 9.34
N SER A 105 14.80 -25.69 8.56
CA SER A 105 14.73 -26.79 7.59
C SER A 105 14.97 -26.35 6.15
N GLY A 106 15.39 -25.09 5.91
CA GLY A 106 15.59 -24.53 4.58
C GLY A 106 14.30 -24.21 3.80
N MET A 107 13.14 -24.18 4.48
CA MET A 107 11.85 -23.80 3.88
C MET A 107 11.66 -22.28 3.95
N SER A 108 12.46 -21.54 3.20
CA SER A 108 12.35 -20.07 3.05
C SER A 108 11.18 -19.69 2.13
N PHE A 109 10.82 -18.40 2.07
CA PHE A 109 9.78 -17.90 1.15
C PHE A 109 10.02 -18.31 -0.31
N GLY A 110 11.22 -18.06 -0.84
CA GLY A 110 11.57 -18.42 -2.22
C GLY A 110 11.53 -19.93 -2.48
N ALA A 111 12.03 -20.74 -1.54
CA ALA A 111 12.00 -22.21 -1.66
C ALA A 111 10.57 -22.76 -1.67
N CYS A 112 9.72 -22.30 -0.74
CA CYS A 112 8.31 -22.65 -0.68
C CYS A 112 7.57 -22.20 -1.94
N LEU A 113 7.76 -20.96 -2.39
CA LEU A 113 7.12 -20.42 -3.58
C LEU A 113 7.45 -21.27 -4.84
N ARG A 114 8.72 -21.62 -5.03
CA ARG A 114 9.13 -22.53 -6.12
C ARG A 114 8.47 -23.90 -6.02
N ALA A 115 8.20 -24.42 -4.83
CA ALA A 115 7.49 -25.68 -4.65
C ALA A 115 5.99 -25.54 -4.95
N ILE A 116 5.37 -24.45 -4.50
CA ILE A 116 3.96 -24.12 -4.72
C ILE A 116 3.63 -24.08 -6.23
N LEU A 117 4.51 -23.52 -7.06
CA LEU A 117 4.28 -23.45 -8.52
C LEU A 117 4.28 -24.83 -9.22
N ARG A 118 4.64 -25.92 -8.52
CA ARG A 118 4.49 -27.31 -9.02
C ARG A 118 3.27 -28.03 -8.42
N GLN A 119 2.39 -27.30 -7.76
CA GLN A 119 1.18 -27.84 -7.12
C GLN A 119 -0.09 -27.42 -7.87
N ASP A 120 0.04 -26.99 -9.12
CA ASP A 120 -1.08 -26.52 -9.96
C ASP A 120 -1.94 -25.44 -9.25
N PRO A 121 -1.33 -24.37 -8.68
CA PRO A 121 -2.09 -23.34 -7.99
C PRO A 121 -2.83 -22.44 -9.00
N ASP A 122 -4.00 -21.94 -8.62
CA ASP A 122 -4.66 -20.82 -9.32
C ASP A 122 -4.30 -19.48 -8.65
N VAL A 123 -4.25 -19.51 -7.31
CA VAL A 123 -3.95 -18.34 -6.48
C VAL A 123 -2.79 -18.65 -5.55
N VAL A 124 -1.83 -17.73 -5.50
CA VAL A 124 -0.69 -17.82 -4.60
C VAL A 124 -0.67 -16.61 -3.67
N MET A 125 -0.53 -16.84 -2.36
CA MET A 125 -0.30 -15.76 -1.40
C MET A 125 1.08 -15.90 -0.75
N ILE A 126 1.86 -14.83 -0.81
CA ILE A 126 3.19 -14.75 -0.22
C ILE A 126 3.12 -13.76 0.94
N GLY A 127 3.41 -14.22 2.15
CA GLY A 127 3.28 -13.42 3.36
C GLY A 127 4.05 -12.09 3.29
N GLU A 128 5.26 -12.11 2.74
CA GLU A 128 6.04 -10.90 2.46
C GLU A 128 7.09 -11.16 1.37
N VAL A 129 7.39 -10.15 0.56
CA VAL A 129 8.53 -10.17 -0.37
C VAL A 129 9.66 -9.32 0.21
N ARG A 130 10.74 -9.98 0.64
CA ARG A 130 11.89 -9.32 1.29
C ARG A 130 13.15 -9.29 0.44
N ASP A 131 13.32 -10.29 -0.41
CA ASP A 131 14.53 -10.56 -1.17
C ASP A 131 14.26 -10.67 -2.69
N PRO A 132 15.31 -10.57 -3.52
CA PRO A 132 15.14 -10.59 -4.97
C PRO A 132 14.68 -11.91 -5.57
N GLU A 133 15.07 -13.05 -5.00
CA GLU A 133 14.65 -14.37 -5.52
C GLU A 133 13.14 -14.54 -5.38
N THR A 134 12.60 -14.21 -4.20
CA THR A 134 11.17 -14.25 -3.93
C THR A 134 10.41 -13.26 -4.82
N ALA A 135 10.94 -12.04 -4.99
CA ALA A 135 10.31 -11.02 -5.83
C ALA A 135 10.26 -11.43 -7.32
N GLU A 136 11.36 -11.93 -7.87
CA GLU A 136 11.41 -12.41 -9.25
C GLU A 136 10.42 -13.56 -9.48
N THR A 137 10.42 -14.54 -8.59
CA THR A 137 9.55 -15.70 -8.71
C THR A 137 8.07 -15.30 -8.61
N ALA A 138 7.73 -14.37 -7.71
CA ALA A 138 6.36 -13.87 -7.55
C ALA A 138 5.86 -13.12 -8.79
N VAL A 139 6.71 -12.25 -9.37
CA VAL A 139 6.37 -11.51 -10.60
C VAL A 139 6.20 -12.46 -11.77
N ARG A 140 7.09 -13.45 -11.92
CA ARG A 140 6.95 -14.46 -12.98
C ARG A 140 5.67 -15.27 -12.81
N ALA A 141 5.33 -15.71 -11.59
CA ALA A 141 4.09 -16.43 -11.33
C ALA A 141 2.86 -15.60 -11.77
N ALA A 142 2.85 -14.31 -11.45
CA ALA A 142 1.79 -13.39 -11.84
C ALA A 142 1.66 -13.18 -13.36
N LEU A 143 2.74 -13.36 -14.11
CA LEU A 143 2.74 -13.30 -15.58
C LEU A 143 2.34 -14.64 -16.23
N THR A 144 2.50 -15.75 -15.52
CA THR A 144 2.29 -17.11 -16.04
C THR A 144 1.00 -17.73 -15.55
N GLY A 145 -0.10 -16.97 -15.49
CA GLY A 145 -1.43 -17.53 -15.23
C GLY A 145 -1.87 -17.62 -13.78
N HIS A 146 -1.20 -16.97 -12.82
CA HIS A 146 -1.57 -17.03 -11.40
C HIS A 146 -2.00 -15.67 -10.87
N LEU A 147 -3.02 -15.65 -10.02
CA LEU A 147 -3.32 -14.46 -9.20
C LEU A 147 -2.43 -14.49 -7.95
N VAL A 148 -1.56 -13.50 -7.82
CA VAL A 148 -0.56 -13.44 -6.75
C VAL A 148 -0.88 -12.32 -5.77
N PHE A 149 -1.07 -12.67 -4.49
CA PHE A 149 -1.13 -11.74 -3.39
C PHE A 149 0.20 -11.67 -2.67
N THR A 150 0.66 -10.48 -2.32
CA THR A 150 1.84 -10.33 -1.47
C THR A 150 1.77 -9.11 -0.56
N THR A 151 2.70 -9.04 0.40
CA THR A 151 2.90 -7.82 1.18
C THR A 151 4.28 -7.21 1.04
N LEU A 152 4.31 -5.88 1.18
CA LEU A 152 5.52 -5.09 1.31
C LEU A 152 5.41 -4.16 2.53
N HIS A 153 6.55 -3.67 3.00
CA HIS A 153 6.62 -2.65 4.05
C HIS A 153 6.99 -1.30 3.46
N THR A 154 6.00 -0.59 2.93
CA THR A 154 6.12 0.79 2.48
C THR A 154 5.15 1.71 3.21
N ASN A 155 5.44 3.02 3.16
CA ASN A 155 4.61 4.01 3.84
C ASN A 155 3.28 4.26 3.11
N ASP A 156 3.29 4.16 1.79
CA ASP A 156 2.19 4.45 0.88
C ASP A 156 2.21 3.47 -0.31
N ALA A 157 1.13 3.48 -1.10
CA ALA A 157 0.95 2.56 -2.23
C ALA A 157 1.93 2.91 -3.35
N VAL A 158 2.12 4.21 -3.58
CA VAL A 158 3.06 4.75 -4.57
C VAL A 158 4.50 4.32 -4.30
N GLY A 159 4.92 4.28 -3.04
CA GLY A 159 6.25 3.85 -2.62
C GLY A 159 6.50 2.34 -2.77
N ALA A 160 5.46 1.53 -2.98
CA ALA A 160 5.63 0.10 -3.28
C ALA A 160 6.32 -0.13 -4.62
N ILE A 161 6.09 0.72 -5.63
CA ILE A 161 6.69 0.60 -6.95
C ILE A 161 8.22 0.71 -6.91
N PRO A 162 8.85 1.79 -6.40
CA PRO A 162 10.30 1.86 -6.33
C PRO A 162 10.87 0.76 -5.43
N ARG A 163 10.20 0.41 -4.32
CA ARG A 163 10.64 -0.71 -3.48
C ARG A 163 10.65 -2.03 -4.26
N LEU A 164 9.65 -2.27 -5.09
CA LEU A 164 9.58 -3.44 -5.95
C LEU A 164 10.60 -3.36 -7.10
N LYS A 165 10.94 -2.19 -7.62
CA LYS A 165 12.06 -2.04 -8.57
C LYS A 165 13.42 -2.32 -7.91
N ASP A 166 13.58 -1.98 -6.63
CA ASP A 166 14.84 -2.18 -5.90
C ASP A 166 15.12 -3.66 -5.61
N ILE A 167 14.08 -4.45 -5.35
CA ILE A 167 14.21 -5.87 -4.99
C ILE A 167 13.75 -6.80 -6.11
N GLY A 168 12.87 -6.35 -7.00
CA GLY A 168 12.22 -7.17 -8.01
C GLY A 168 13.02 -7.30 -9.29
N PRO A 169 12.44 -7.98 -10.29
CA PRO A 169 13.07 -8.16 -11.59
C PRO A 169 12.96 -6.89 -12.43
N ASP A 170 13.25 -7.00 -13.72
CA ASP A 170 13.17 -5.89 -14.68
C ASP A 170 11.85 -5.08 -14.56
N PRO A 171 11.90 -3.73 -14.60
CA PRO A 171 10.71 -2.87 -14.50
C PRO A 171 9.58 -3.21 -15.49
N GLY A 172 9.89 -3.75 -16.67
CA GLY A 172 8.89 -4.21 -17.63
C GLY A 172 8.07 -5.41 -17.15
N LEU A 173 8.72 -6.35 -16.47
CA LEU A 173 8.00 -7.48 -15.86
C LEU A 173 7.09 -7.01 -14.73
N ILE A 174 7.52 -5.99 -13.98
CA ILE A 174 6.70 -5.39 -12.93
C ILE A 174 5.49 -4.66 -13.53
N SER A 175 5.68 -3.87 -14.60
CA SER A 175 4.58 -3.14 -15.24
C SER A 175 3.51 -4.08 -15.78
N ASP A 176 3.92 -5.23 -16.33
CA ASP A 176 3.00 -6.18 -16.94
C ASP A 176 2.28 -7.04 -15.89
N ALA A 177 2.94 -7.35 -14.77
CA ALA A 177 2.39 -8.20 -13.73
C ALA A 177 1.45 -7.47 -12.76
N LEU A 178 1.72 -6.20 -12.45
CA LEU A 178 1.05 -5.51 -11.33
C LEU A 178 -0.35 -5.01 -11.70
N LEU A 179 -1.37 -5.48 -10.97
CA LEU A 179 -2.76 -5.00 -11.10
C LEU A 179 -3.00 -3.73 -10.25
N GLY A 180 -2.43 -3.73 -9.05
CA GLY A 180 -2.62 -2.64 -8.11
C GLY A 180 -1.96 -2.84 -6.75
N VAL A 181 -1.93 -1.75 -5.99
CA VAL A 181 -1.35 -1.69 -4.65
C VAL A 181 -2.34 -1.07 -3.69
N ILE A 182 -2.54 -1.71 -2.53
CA ILE A 182 -3.34 -1.18 -1.42
C ILE A 182 -2.41 -0.85 -0.27
N ALA A 183 -2.31 0.41 0.11
CA ALA A 183 -1.67 0.80 1.35
C ALA A 183 -2.70 0.98 2.45
N GLN A 184 -2.48 0.34 3.60
CA GLN A 184 -3.46 0.27 4.67
C GLN A 184 -2.90 0.79 5.99
N ARG A 185 -3.77 1.46 6.75
CA ARG A 185 -3.58 1.91 8.13
C ARG A 185 -4.86 1.71 8.93
N LEU A 186 -4.74 1.57 10.24
CA LEU A 186 -5.89 1.50 11.15
C LEU A 186 -5.92 2.72 12.06
N VAL A 187 -7.03 3.44 11.99
CA VAL A 187 -7.36 4.52 12.93
C VAL A 187 -8.35 4.01 13.97
N ARG A 188 -8.38 4.63 15.15
CA ARG A 188 -9.41 4.32 16.13
C ARG A 188 -10.75 4.92 15.69
N ARG A 189 -11.85 4.19 15.94
CA ARG A 189 -13.21 4.64 15.62
C ARG A 189 -13.79 5.46 16.78
N VAL A 190 -14.48 6.55 16.49
CA VAL A 190 -15.22 7.33 17.50
C VAL A 190 -16.18 6.40 18.24
N CYS A 191 -16.18 6.47 19.57
CA CYS A 191 -17.03 5.60 20.38
C CYS A 191 -18.52 5.94 20.15
N PRO A 192 -19.37 4.97 19.75
CA PRO A 192 -20.77 5.24 19.45
C PRO A 192 -21.61 5.59 20.70
N HIS A 193 -21.14 5.24 21.89
CA HIS A 193 -21.85 5.51 23.16
C HIS A 193 -21.61 6.92 23.72
N CYS A 194 -20.58 7.62 23.23
CA CYS A 194 -20.22 8.94 23.72
C CYS A 194 -19.79 9.89 22.60
N ALA A 195 -20.25 9.62 21.38
CA ALA A 195 -20.01 10.47 20.23
C ALA A 195 -20.79 11.78 20.40
N GLU A 196 -20.10 12.90 20.19
CA GLU A 196 -20.65 14.25 20.22
C GLU A 196 -20.26 14.97 18.94
N ALA A 197 -21.15 15.83 18.45
CA ALA A 197 -20.89 16.66 17.28
C ALA A 197 -19.70 17.59 17.55
N TYR A 198 -18.82 17.72 16.57
CA TYR A 198 -17.62 18.56 16.66
C TYR A 198 -17.59 19.57 15.52
N THR A 199 -17.47 20.85 15.86
CA THR A 199 -17.31 21.92 14.87
C THR A 199 -15.83 22.08 14.52
N PRO A 200 -15.38 21.78 13.29
CA PRO A 200 -13.99 21.96 12.90
C PRO A 200 -13.58 23.43 12.86
N THR A 201 -12.33 23.70 13.23
CA THR A 201 -11.72 25.02 13.02
C THR A 201 -11.25 25.19 11.58
N ALA A 202 -11.11 26.45 11.11
CA ALA A 202 -10.56 26.74 9.79
C ALA A 202 -9.16 26.12 9.57
N LYS A 203 -8.33 26.03 10.63
CA LYS A 203 -7.01 25.38 10.55
C LYS A 203 -7.12 23.88 10.31
N GLU A 204 -8.10 23.22 10.91
CA GLU A 204 -8.33 21.78 10.74
C GLU A 204 -8.88 21.45 9.35
N ALA A 205 -9.83 22.25 8.85
CA ALA A 205 -10.33 22.13 7.49
C ALA A 205 -9.21 22.34 6.46
N ASN A 206 -8.45 23.45 6.58
CA ASN A 206 -7.35 23.77 5.68
C ASN A 206 -6.23 22.72 5.72
N PHE A 207 -6.00 22.07 6.86
CA PHE A 207 -5.01 20.99 6.96
C PHE A 207 -5.35 19.81 6.04
N LEU A 208 -6.64 19.48 5.93
CA LEU A 208 -7.15 18.49 4.97
C LEU A 208 -7.36 19.07 3.57
N GLY A 209 -7.04 20.35 3.37
CA GLY A 209 -7.30 21.13 2.15
C GLY A 209 -8.77 21.20 1.79
N LEU A 210 -9.64 21.30 2.80
CA LEU A 210 -11.06 21.62 2.69
C LEU A 210 -11.27 23.10 3.06
N SER A 211 -12.25 23.75 2.46
CA SER A 211 -12.77 25.02 2.96
C SER A 211 -13.53 24.80 4.26
N LEU A 212 -13.66 25.86 5.07
CA LEU A 212 -14.42 25.77 6.32
C LEU A 212 -15.91 25.48 6.06
N SER A 213 -16.50 26.06 5.00
CA SER A 213 -17.88 25.78 4.63
C SER A 213 -18.11 24.31 4.30
N GLU A 214 -17.25 23.70 3.48
CA GLU A 214 -17.32 22.26 3.16
C GLU A 214 -17.21 21.41 4.44
N ALA A 215 -16.27 21.74 5.32
CA ALA A 215 -16.09 20.99 6.57
C ALA A 215 -17.30 21.09 7.51
N LEU A 216 -17.99 22.23 7.54
CA LEU A 216 -19.17 22.47 8.39
C LEU A 216 -20.44 21.77 7.87
N GLU A 217 -20.47 21.35 6.61
CA GLU A 217 -21.60 20.61 6.02
C GLU A 217 -21.61 19.11 6.41
N HIS A 218 -20.56 18.64 7.09
CA HIS A 218 -20.36 17.23 7.38
C HIS A 218 -20.46 16.88 8.88
N ASN A 219 -20.67 15.59 9.17
CA ASN A 219 -20.90 15.07 10.51
C ASN A 219 -19.57 14.76 11.21
N TRP A 220 -18.77 15.77 11.50
CA TRP A 220 -17.56 15.59 12.30
C TRP A 220 -17.95 15.23 13.74
N GLN A 221 -17.33 14.18 14.27
CA GLN A 221 -17.62 13.69 15.62
C GLN A 221 -16.35 13.53 16.46
N LYS A 222 -16.49 13.67 17.78
CA LYS A 222 -15.48 13.31 18.77
C LYS A 222 -16.12 12.53 19.90
N GLY A 223 -15.38 11.60 20.49
CA GLY A 223 -15.83 10.89 21.68
C GLY A 223 -15.44 11.66 22.93
N ARG A 224 -16.39 12.01 23.80
CA ARG A 224 -16.09 12.66 25.10
C ARG A 224 -15.41 11.74 26.12
N GLY A 225 -15.47 10.42 25.91
CA GLY A 225 -15.07 9.40 26.88
C GLY A 225 -16.23 8.89 27.73
N CYS A 226 -16.31 7.56 27.89
CA CYS A 226 -17.28 6.90 28.76
C CYS A 226 -16.75 5.54 29.23
N SER A 227 -17.48 4.87 30.11
CA SER A 227 -17.15 3.53 30.62
C SER A 227 -16.98 2.48 29.51
N HIS A 228 -17.79 2.51 28.45
CA HIS A 228 -17.71 1.55 27.34
C HIS A 228 -16.39 1.63 26.55
N CYS A 229 -15.79 2.81 26.46
CA CYS A 229 -14.52 3.01 25.77
C CYS A 229 -13.34 3.22 26.72
N PHE A 230 -13.51 2.88 28.01
CA PHE A 230 -12.53 3.11 29.07
C PHE A 230 -12.01 4.55 29.10
N ASN A 231 -12.92 5.51 28.92
CA ASN A 231 -12.68 6.96 28.85
C ASN A 231 -11.74 7.41 27.74
N SER A 232 -11.45 6.56 26.74
CA SER A 232 -10.56 6.95 25.63
C SER A 232 -11.23 7.82 24.57
N GLY A 233 -12.57 7.80 24.50
CA GLY A 233 -13.34 8.42 23.40
C GLY A 233 -13.42 7.56 22.13
N TYR A 234 -12.74 6.40 22.10
CA TYR A 234 -12.68 5.54 20.92
C TYR A 234 -13.04 4.09 21.23
N LEU A 235 -13.78 3.44 20.33
CA LEU A 235 -14.14 2.03 20.48
C LEU A 235 -14.07 1.33 19.12
N GLY A 236 -13.17 0.36 18.99
CA GLY A 236 -12.89 -0.32 17.72
C GLY A 236 -11.92 0.44 16.83
N ARG A 237 -11.74 -0.08 15.62
CA ARG A 237 -10.80 0.45 14.62
C ARG A 237 -11.47 0.49 13.25
N GLU A 238 -11.03 1.43 12.44
CA GLU A 238 -11.47 1.63 11.06
C GLU A 238 -10.24 1.61 10.15
N ALA A 239 -10.36 1.00 8.98
CA ALA A 239 -9.30 1.04 7.98
C ALA A 239 -9.34 2.35 7.20
N VAL A 240 -8.17 2.95 7.02
CA VAL A 240 -7.94 4.00 6.03
C VAL A 240 -7.03 3.40 4.98
N MET A 241 -7.49 3.41 3.74
CA MET A 241 -6.85 2.72 2.63
C MET A 241 -6.55 3.71 1.51
N GLU A 242 -5.34 3.62 0.99
CA GLU A 242 -4.94 4.21 -0.26
C GLU A 242 -4.87 3.10 -1.31
N VAL A 243 -5.46 3.32 -2.49
CA VAL A 243 -5.62 2.30 -3.53
C VAL A 243 -5.08 2.83 -4.85
N LEU A 244 -3.99 2.22 -5.32
CA LEU A 244 -3.35 2.50 -6.59
C LEU A 244 -3.72 1.42 -7.60
N HIS A 245 -4.54 1.77 -8.59
CA HIS A 245 -4.74 0.93 -9.77
C HIS A 245 -3.60 1.14 -10.75
N VAL A 246 -3.13 0.07 -11.39
CA VAL A 246 -2.12 0.17 -12.45
C VAL A 246 -2.83 0.12 -13.81
N ASP A 247 -3.10 1.31 -14.35
CA ASP A 247 -3.54 1.51 -15.72
C ASP A 247 -2.35 1.59 -16.71
N ASP A 248 -2.63 1.70 -18.01
CA ASP A 248 -1.60 1.76 -19.04
C ASP A 248 -0.61 2.92 -18.89
N THR A 249 -1.06 4.06 -18.36
CA THR A 249 -0.16 5.21 -18.11
C THR A 249 0.78 4.90 -16.97
N ILE A 250 0.27 4.32 -15.88
CA ILE A 250 1.07 3.89 -14.74
C ILE A 250 2.01 2.75 -15.14
N ARG A 251 1.59 1.81 -16.01
CA ARG A 251 2.48 0.78 -16.57
C ARG A 251 3.66 1.39 -17.29
N GLN A 252 3.43 2.36 -18.18
CA GLN A 252 4.51 3.05 -18.89
C GLN A 252 5.45 3.78 -17.91
N ILE A 253 4.90 4.46 -16.90
CA ILE A 253 5.73 5.11 -15.87
C ILE A 253 6.50 4.09 -15.02
N ILE A 254 5.94 2.92 -14.74
CA ILE A 254 6.68 1.83 -14.09
C ILE A 254 7.82 1.35 -14.99
N TYR A 255 7.61 1.22 -16.30
CA TYR A 255 8.65 0.74 -17.22
C TYR A 255 9.83 1.72 -17.33
N GLU A 256 9.57 2.98 -17.69
CA GLU A 256 10.62 3.94 -18.07
C GLU A 256 10.63 5.24 -17.24
N GLY A 257 9.60 5.47 -16.44
CA GLY A 257 9.41 6.72 -15.70
C GLY A 257 9.97 6.73 -14.28
N SER A 258 9.91 7.91 -13.67
CA SER A 258 10.30 8.15 -12.28
C SER A 258 9.10 8.19 -11.33
N ILE A 259 9.39 8.08 -10.03
CA ILE A 259 8.38 8.29 -8.98
C ILE A 259 7.75 9.69 -9.03
N THR A 260 8.49 10.67 -9.56
CA THR A 260 8.01 12.05 -9.73
C THR A 260 6.97 12.13 -10.84
N ASP A 261 7.16 11.39 -11.93
CA ASP A 261 6.20 11.34 -13.04
C ASP A 261 4.91 10.65 -12.59
N LEU A 262 5.03 9.57 -11.84
CA LEU A 262 3.88 8.89 -11.22
C LEU A 262 3.10 9.84 -10.32
N ARG A 263 3.78 10.53 -9.40
CA ARG A 263 3.13 11.49 -8.50
C ARG A 263 2.47 12.65 -9.25
N ARG A 264 3.02 13.09 -10.39
CA ARG A 264 2.41 14.12 -11.22
C ARG A 264 1.12 13.62 -11.86
N TYR A 265 1.13 12.41 -12.41
CA TYR A 265 -0.06 11.81 -13.01
C TYR A 265 -1.19 11.61 -11.99
N LEU A 266 -0.85 11.11 -10.79
CA LEU A 266 -1.84 10.85 -9.74
C LEU A 266 -2.55 12.10 -9.20
N GLN A 267 -2.01 13.29 -9.44
CA GLN A 267 -2.65 14.56 -9.09
C GLN A 267 -3.89 14.84 -9.93
N THR A 268 -3.90 14.34 -11.17
CA THR A 268 -4.96 14.60 -12.15
C THR A 268 -5.90 13.41 -12.34
N SER A 269 -5.52 12.20 -11.88
CA SER A 269 -6.26 10.95 -12.16
C SER A 269 -7.37 10.62 -11.15
N GLY A 270 -7.60 11.47 -10.12
CA GLY A 270 -8.58 11.15 -9.08
C GLY A 270 -8.13 10.01 -8.16
N PHE A 271 -6.83 9.87 -7.94
CA PHE A 271 -6.20 8.85 -7.10
C PHE A 271 -6.87 8.71 -5.72
N ALA A 272 -7.24 7.47 -5.38
CA ALA A 272 -7.83 7.12 -4.09
C ALA A 272 -6.76 7.14 -2.98
N SER A 273 -6.34 8.34 -2.61
CA SER A 273 -5.26 8.60 -1.66
C SER A 273 -5.66 8.40 -0.21
N PHE A 274 -4.65 8.24 0.67
CA PHE A 274 -4.88 8.25 2.12
C PHE A 274 -5.60 9.51 2.61
N ARG A 275 -5.30 10.67 2.03
CA ARG A 275 -5.97 11.94 2.38
C ARG A 275 -7.45 11.89 2.03
N ALA A 276 -7.80 11.45 0.82
CA ALA A 276 -9.19 11.33 0.39
C ALA A 276 -9.95 10.35 1.30
N ALA A 277 -9.39 9.16 1.53
CA ALA A 277 -9.99 8.17 2.43
C ALA A 277 -10.15 8.69 3.86
N ALA A 278 -9.17 9.45 4.39
CA ALA A 278 -9.27 10.05 5.71
C ALA A 278 -10.38 11.10 5.80
N ILE A 279 -10.52 11.95 4.79
CA ILE A 279 -11.59 12.95 4.69
C ILE A 279 -12.95 12.26 4.73
N ASP A 280 -13.15 11.23 3.91
CA ASP A 280 -14.42 10.48 3.86
C ASP A 280 -14.80 9.92 5.24
N LYS A 281 -13.84 9.31 5.96
CA LYS A 281 -14.09 8.73 7.28
C LYS A 281 -14.34 9.79 8.35
N ILE A 282 -13.69 10.94 8.28
CA ILE A 282 -13.93 12.06 9.22
C ILE A 282 -15.29 12.70 8.94
N ASN A 283 -15.62 12.96 7.67
CA ASN A 283 -16.90 13.55 7.28
C ASN A 283 -18.09 12.65 7.65
N ALA A 284 -17.89 11.33 7.68
CA ALA A 284 -18.86 10.35 8.16
C ALA A 284 -18.93 10.22 9.69
N GLY A 285 -18.08 10.92 10.45
CA GLY A 285 -18.02 10.85 11.91
C GLY A 285 -17.41 9.56 12.46
N LEU A 286 -16.73 8.77 11.62
CA LEU A 286 -16.20 7.47 12.02
C LEU A 286 -14.88 7.60 12.79
N THR A 287 -14.07 8.60 12.49
CA THR A 287 -12.80 8.86 13.15
C THR A 287 -12.57 10.37 13.32
N THR A 288 -11.46 10.74 13.94
CA THR A 288 -11.09 12.14 14.20
C THR A 288 -9.85 12.54 13.41
N LEU A 289 -9.68 13.84 13.17
CA LEU A 289 -8.46 14.38 12.59
C LEU A 289 -7.22 14.08 13.46
N GLU A 290 -7.39 14.02 14.78
CA GLU A 290 -6.33 13.66 15.73
C GLU A 290 -5.82 12.24 15.46
N GLU A 291 -6.73 11.27 15.26
CA GLU A 291 -6.36 9.91 14.95
C GLU A 291 -5.68 9.77 13.59
N VAL A 292 -6.20 10.49 12.59
CA VAL A 292 -5.61 10.53 11.26
C VAL A 292 -4.17 11.04 11.31
N LYS A 293 -3.91 12.14 12.02
CA LYS A 293 -2.56 12.70 12.21
C LYS A 293 -1.63 11.77 12.99
N ARG A 294 -2.16 10.95 13.91
CA ARG A 294 -1.38 10.00 14.70
C ARG A 294 -0.84 8.84 13.85
N VAL A 295 -1.61 8.40 12.85
CA VAL A 295 -1.34 7.16 12.12
C VAL A 295 -0.77 7.41 10.72
N LEU A 296 -1.21 8.47 10.04
CA LEU A 296 -0.76 8.79 8.69
C LEU A 296 0.44 9.74 8.71
N PRO A 297 1.46 9.50 7.87
CA PRO A 297 2.57 10.43 7.74
C PRO A 297 2.08 11.75 7.15
N MET A 298 2.71 12.86 7.55
CA MET A 298 2.38 14.20 7.05
C MET A 298 2.41 14.31 5.51
N SER A 299 3.30 13.56 4.85
CA SER A 299 3.39 13.51 3.39
C SER A 299 2.16 12.93 2.72
N ALA A 300 1.43 12.03 3.39
CA ALA A 300 0.20 11.42 2.88
C ALA A 300 -1.03 12.33 3.05
N LEU A 301 -0.95 13.34 3.93
CA LEU A 301 -2.04 14.26 4.25
C LEU A 301 -1.88 15.64 3.60
N ASN A 302 -0.69 15.98 3.13
CA ASN A 302 -0.40 17.32 2.63
C ASN A 302 -0.96 17.51 1.19
N PRO A 303 -1.80 18.52 0.94
CA PRO A 303 -2.28 18.84 -0.41
C PRO A 303 -1.14 19.16 -1.40
N ARG A 304 -0.01 19.67 -0.89
CA ARG A 304 1.13 20.13 -1.67
C ARG A 304 2.19 19.06 -1.93
N THR A 305 2.22 17.94 -1.20
CA THR A 305 3.03 16.78 -1.64
C THR A 305 2.45 16.14 -2.91
N MET A 306 1.22 16.51 -3.24
CA MET A 306 0.55 16.36 -4.54
C MET A 306 0.62 17.64 -5.39
N ALA A 307 1.57 18.53 -5.16
CA ALA A 307 1.81 19.67 -6.03
C ALA A 307 3.31 19.97 -5.99
N PHE A 308 4.08 19.38 -6.91
CA PHE A 308 5.44 19.84 -7.11
C PHE A 308 5.40 21.26 -7.71
N PRO A 309 6.35 22.14 -7.36
CA PRO A 309 6.51 23.38 -8.11
C PRO A 309 6.72 23.03 -9.59
N ALA A 310 6.13 23.85 -10.47
CA ALA A 310 6.33 23.76 -11.91
C ALA A 310 7.84 23.61 -12.20
N PRO A 311 8.24 22.84 -13.23
CA PRO A 311 9.64 22.72 -13.58
C PRO A 311 10.22 24.12 -13.72
N VAL A 312 11.29 24.40 -12.96
CA VAL A 312 12.08 25.59 -13.18
C VAL A 312 12.46 25.53 -14.64
N GLN A 313 11.93 26.45 -15.46
CA GLN A 313 12.42 26.65 -16.81
C GLN A 313 13.89 26.99 -16.64
N THR A 314 14.76 26.00 -16.82
CA THR A 314 16.16 26.27 -17.13
C THR A 314 16.09 27.04 -18.43
N ALA A 315 16.25 28.36 -18.32
CA ALA A 315 16.45 29.23 -19.46
C ALA A 315 17.65 28.67 -20.21
N PHE A 316 17.36 27.90 -21.27
CA PHE A 316 18.32 27.62 -22.32
C PHE A 316 18.61 28.96 -22.95
N VAL A 317 19.61 29.66 -22.40
CA VAL A 317 20.26 30.76 -23.10
C VAL A 317 20.88 30.11 -24.32
N ALA A 318 20.19 30.23 -25.45
CA ALA A 318 20.72 29.91 -26.76
C ALA A 318 21.97 30.78 -26.94
N ARG A 319 23.14 30.20 -26.67
CA ARG A 319 24.40 30.77 -27.15
C ARG A 319 24.40 30.56 -28.66
N SER A 320 24.13 31.66 -29.37
CA SER A 320 24.38 31.83 -30.78
C SER A 320 25.76 31.28 -31.14
N VAL A 321 25.78 30.23 -31.96
CA VAL A 321 26.99 29.75 -32.64
C VAL A 321 27.35 30.80 -33.68
N PRO A 322 28.58 31.37 -33.69
CA PRO A 322 29.01 32.21 -34.79
C PRO A 322 29.26 31.32 -36.00
N GLU A 323 28.46 31.51 -37.06
CA GLU A 323 28.80 31.07 -38.41
C GLU A 323 30.14 31.70 -38.76
N HIS A 324 31.18 30.88 -39.02
CA HIS A 324 32.33 31.20 -39.87
C HIS A 324 33.19 29.94 -40.04
N PHE A 325 32.99 29.22 -41.14
CA PHE A 325 34.04 28.39 -41.75
C PHE A 325 33.94 28.51 -43.28
N PRO A 326 35.04 28.86 -43.98
CA PRO A 326 35.00 29.14 -45.41
C PRO A 326 35.03 27.87 -46.27
N ALA A 327 34.41 27.99 -47.44
CA ALA A 327 34.34 26.97 -48.48
C ALA A 327 35.72 26.55 -49.00
N PHE A 328 36.02 25.25 -48.93
CA PHE A 328 37.13 24.65 -49.68
C PHE A 328 36.61 24.17 -51.03
N VAL A 329 37.13 24.81 -52.08
CA VAL A 329 36.86 24.55 -53.49
C VAL A 329 37.52 23.25 -53.92
N GLY A 330 36.73 22.33 -54.47
CA GLY A 330 37.23 21.17 -55.20
C GLY A 330 37.82 21.58 -56.55
N HIS A 331 39.03 21.12 -56.84
CA HIS A 331 39.60 21.09 -58.18
C HIS A 331 39.90 19.65 -58.60
N ARG A 332 39.59 19.37 -59.86
CA ARG A 332 39.67 18.07 -60.55
C ARG A 332 41.13 17.62 -60.79
N SER A 333 41.26 16.30 -60.97
CA SER A 333 42.34 15.40 -61.48
C SER A 333 43.22 15.92 -62.64
N PRO A 334 44.13 15.12 -63.29
CA PRO A 334 44.75 13.80 -63.00
C PRO A 334 46.29 13.76 -63.21
N LYS A 335 46.91 12.57 -63.04
CA LYS A 335 48.06 11.98 -63.80
C LYS A 335 49.21 11.47 -62.90
N GLY A 336 49.72 10.28 -63.25
CA GLY A 336 50.98 9.72 -62.78
C GLY A 336 50.84 8.31 -62.29
#